data_AF-A0A8S2V9P2-F1
#
_entry.id   AF-A0A8S2V9P2-F1
#
_cell.length_a   1.000
_cell.length_b   1.000
_cell.length_c   1.000
_cell.angle_alpha   90.00
_cell.angle_beta   90.00
_cell.angle_gamma   90.00
#
_symmetry.space_group_name_H-M   'P 1'
#
loop_
_entity.id
_entity.type
_entity.pdbx_description
1 polymer ?
#
loop_
_entity_poly.entity_id
_entity_poly.type
_entity_poly.pdbx_seq_one_letter_code
_entity_poly.pdbx_strand_id
1 'polypeptide(L)'
;NIVGRGRKRKTTDRVDKAIQRKIKVNRRKSASSIKHEIEKELGVIISNDTIRRRAHEIGLHKRGALKKPYVSKVNRLKRLNYVKMYRDEPMIFWKQVLWSDESKYNLFGSDGKIMVWRTSTEEFNPKCTVPTGKHGGGNVKVWRCFAWNGVGNLIFVDGNMTGEMYKEILVENLFQSSKKLQLGKEMVFQHNNDPKHTSRVVKNSLDKQYVKRLIWPPFSPDMNPMEHLWDELERRMKKTPAKNEKELRETLQAEWKNIGQDVTNKLVESVPNRLYECTRMKRYPTRY
;
A
#
# COMPACT_ATOMS: atom_id res chain seq x y z
N ASN A 1 -12.08 34.03 44.73
CA ASN A 1 -11.38 32.79 44.30
C ASN A 1 -12.29 31.57 44.41
N ILE A 2 -12.92 31.15 43.31
CA ILE A 2 -13.73 29.91 43.31
C ILE A 2 -12.80 28.71 43.09
N VAL A 3 -12.41 28.04 44.17
CA VAL A 3 -11.65 26.78 44.09
C VAL A 3 -12.56 25.70 43.51
N GLY A 4 -12.15 25.13 42.36
CA GLY A 4 -13.06 24.40 41.48
C GLY A 4 -13.75 23.17 42.10
N ARG A 5 -15.09 23.10 41.96
CA ARG A 5 -15.97 21.98 42.39
C ARG A 5 -15.81 20.71 41.53
N GLY A 6 -14.57 20.31 41.22
CA GLY A 6 -14.26 19.12 40.42
C GLY A 6 -14.02 17.88 41.27
N ARG A 7 -14.44 16.70 40.76
CA ARG A 7 -14.09 15.41 41.38
C ARG A 7 -12.56 15.22 41.38
N LYS A 8 -11.95 15.17 42.57
CA LYS A 8 -10.50 14.99 42.75
C LYS A 8 -9.96 13.80 41.93
N ARG A 9 -8.77 13.95 41.32
CA ARG A 9 -8.12 12.90 40.52
C ARG A 9 -7.84 11.68 41.40
N LYS A 10 -8.22 10.48 40.95
CA LYS A 10 -7.87 9.19 41.60
C LYS A 10 -6.40 8.78 41.40
N THR A 11 -5.67 9.49 40.53
CA THR A 11 -4.27 9.18 40.18
C THR A 11 -3.37 10.36 40.50
N THR A 12 -2.16 10.04 40.96
CA THR A 12 -1.08 11.00 41.19
C THR A 12 -0.16 11.07 39.98
N ASP A 13 0.70 12.10 39.91
CA ASP A 13 1.70 12.25 38.84
C ASP A 13 2.59 11.02 38.63
N ARG A 14 2.91 10.27 39.70
CA ARG A 14 3.66 9.00 39.62
C ARG A 14 2.87 7.95 38.83
N VAL A 15 1.57 7.83 39.10
CA VAL A 15 0.66 6.90 38.41
C VAL A 15 0.43 7.36 36.97
N ASP A 16 0.23 8.65 36.73
CA ASP A 16 0.00 9.21 35.39
C ASP A 16 1.24 9.03 34.51
N LYS A 17 2.45 9.33 35.03
CA LYS A 17 3.72 9.05 34.35
C LYS A 17 3.93 7.55 34.08
N ALA A 18 3.51 6.66 34.99
CA ALA A 18 3.60 5.21 34.80
C ALA A 18 2.64 4.70 33.70
N ILE A 19 1.37 5.14 33.70
CA ILE A 19 0.38 4.84 32.66
C ILE A 19 0.90 5.29 31.30
N GLN A 20 1.34 6.54 31.20
CA GLN A 20 1.88 7.11 29.96
C GLN A 20 3.12 6.35 29.47
N ARG A 21 4.02 5.94 30.38
CA ARG A 21 5.21 5.14 30.04
C ARG A 21 4.83 3.77 29.46
N LYS A 22 3.90 3.05 30.11
CA LYS A 22 3.41 1.73 29.64
C LYS A 22 2.81 1.81 28.23
N ILE A 23 1.99 2.84 27.97
CA ILE A 23 1.42 3.12 26.64
C ILE A 23 2.53 3.48 25.64
N LYS A 24 3.51 4.31 26.02
CA LYS A 24 4.60 4.74 25.14
C LYS A 24 5.51 3.58 24.73
N VAL A 25 5.81 2.66 25.66
CA VAL A 25 6.64 1.46 25.43
C VAL A 25 5.93 0.42 24.56
N ASN A 26 4.67 0.06 24.88
CA ASN A 26 3.89 -0.86 24.05
C ASN A 26 2.54 -0.24 23.66
N ARG A 27 2.55 0.36 22.46
CA ARG A 27 1.41 1.03 21.81
C ARG A 27 0.21 0.13 21.54
N ARG A 28 0.35 -1.20 21.66
CA ARG A 28 -0.72 -2.19 21.43
C ARG A 28 -1.35 -2.73 22.72
N LYS A 29 -0.84 -2.39 23.92
CA LYS A 29 -1.46 -2.84 25.19
C LYS A 29 -2.89 -2.33 25.32
N SER A 30 -3.77 -3.17 25.88
CA SER A 30 -5.15 -2.78 26.18
C SER A 30 -5.20 -1.95 27.46
N ALA A 31 -6.25 -1.12 27.60
CA ALA A 31 -6.48 -0.36 28.84
C ALA A 31 -6.60 -1.30 30.06
N SER A 32 -7.13 -2.51 29.88
CA SER A 32 -7.28 -3.50 30.95
C SER A 32 -5.94 -4.11 31.38
N SER A 33 -5.03 -4.40 30.45
CA SER A 33 -3.66 -4.84 30.80
C SER A 33 -2.92 -3.73 31.55
N ILE A 34 -3.04 -2.48 31.11
CA ILE A 34 -2.39 -1.34 31.79
C ILE A 34 -3.02 -1.08 33.16
N LYS A 35 -4.35 -1.24 33.33
CA LYS A 35 -5.01 -1.23 34.65
C LYS A 35 -4.35 -2.25 35.57
N HIS A 36 -4.36 -3.52 35.18
CA HIS A 36 -3.87 -4.61 36.03
C HIS A 36 -2.38 -4.46 36.38
N GLU A 37 -1.56 -3.99 35.44
CA GLU A 37 -0.16 -3.67 35.72
C GLU A 37 0.02 -2.51 36.72
N ILE A 38 -0.79 -1.45 36.64
CA ILE A 38 -0.72 -0.31 37.58
C ILE A 38 -1.28 -0.71 38.97
N GLU A 39 -2.31 -1.54 38.99
CA GLU A 39 -2.90 -2.13 40.20
C GLU A 39 -1.87 -3.03 40.91
N LYS A 40 -1.12 -3.86 40.16
CA LYS A 40 -0.04 -4.71 40.70
C LYS A 40 1.24 -3.95 41.10
N GLU A 41 1.66 -2.95 40.31
CA GLU A 41 2.94 -2.23 40.54
C GLU A 41 2.83 -1.07 41.54
N LEU A 42 1.64 -0.50 41.72
CA LEU A 42 1.44 0.73 42.52
C LEU A 42 0.25 0.63 43.50
N GLY A 43 -0.50 -0.47 43.53
CA GLY A 43 -1.66 -0.65 44.42
C GLY A 43 -2.89 0.19 44.06
N VAL A 44 -2.91 0.89 42.92
CA VAL A 44 -3.94 1.91 42.62
C VAL A 44 -5.06 1.35 41.73
N ILE A 45 -6.20 1.06 42.35
CA ILE A 45 -7.42 0.57 41.66
C ILE A 45 -8.07 1.69 40.84
N ILE A 46 -7.98 1.58 39.51
CA ILE A 46 -8.47 2.56 38.53
C ILE A 46 -9.33 1.94 37.42
N SER A 47 -10.16 2.74 36.76
CA SER A 47 -10.98 2.27 35.63
C SER A 47 -10.23 2.33 34.29
N ASN A 48 -10.68 1.53 33.32
CA ASN A 48 -10.20 1.61 31.93
C ASN A 48 -10.31 3.03 31.34
N ASP A 49 -11.35 3.78 31.72
CA ASP A 49 -11.57 5.17 31.31
C ASP A 49 -10.65 6.16 32.00
N THR A 50 -10.08 5.80 33.15
CA THR A 50 -8.97 6.54 33.75
C THR A 50 -7.74 6.38 32.87
N ILE A 51 -7.36 5.16 32.47
CA ILE A 51 -6.27 4.92 31.50
C ILE A 51 -6.48 5.73 30.21
N ARG A 52 -7.70 5.71 29.64
CA ARG A 52 -8.05 6.45 28.41
C ARG A 52 -7.89 7.96 28.59
N ARG A 53 -8.42 8.56 29.66
CA ARG A 53 -8.27 10.00 29.94
C ARG A 53 -6.81 10.41 30.09
N ARG A 54 -6.01 9.64 30.84
CA ARG A 54 -4.56 9.88 31.00
C ARG A 54 -3.76 9.75 29.71
N ALA A 55 -4.24 8.96 28.75
CA ALA A 55 -3.69 8.89 27.40
C ALA A 55 -4.09 10.13 26.57
N HIS A 56 -5.37 10.52 26.60
CA HIS A 56 -5.88 11.68 25.88
C HIS A 56 -5.26 13.00 26.36
N GLU A 57 -4.97 13.14 27.65
CA GLU A 57 -4.26 14.30 28.24
C GLU A 57 -2.82 14.51 27.71
N ILE A 58 -2.26 13.53 26.98
CA ILE A 58 -1.00 13.68 26.24
C ILE A 58 -1.15 13.34 24.74
N GLY A 59 -2.34 13.57 24.18
CA GLY A 59 -2.64 13.40 22.74
C GLY A 59 -2.66 11.95 22.24
N LEU A 60 -2.62 10.95 23.13
CA LEU A 60 -2.58 9.53 22.75
C LEU A 60 -3.99 8.95 22.65
N HIS A 61 -4.58 9.03 21.45
CA HIS A 61 -5.89 8.46 21.15
C HIS A 61 -5.78 7.05 20.56
N LYS A 62 -6.75 6.18 20.87
CA LYS A 62 -6.88 4.88 20.19
C LYS A 62 -7.28 5.11 18.73
N ARG A 63 -6.56 4.47 17.81
CA ARG A 63 -6.80 4.46 16.35
C ARG A 63 -6.53 3.03 15.82
N GLY A 64 -7.01 2.74 14.62
CA GLY A 64 -6.61 1.51 13.91
C GLY A 64 -5.12 1.55 13.57
N ALA A 65 -4.44 0.40 13.67
CA ALA A 65 -3.05 0.29 13.21
C ALA A 65 -3.03 0.15 11.68
N LEU A 66 -2.25 0.99 11.00
CA LEU A 66 -2.08 0.90 9.54
C LEU A 66 -1.37 -0.40 9.16
N LYS A 67 -1.86 -1.06 8.10
CA LYS A 67 -1.13 -2.12 7.40
C LYS A 67 -0.10 -1.46 6.47
N LYS A 68 1.20 -1.65 6.74
CA LYS A 68 2.33 -1.27 5.88
C LYS A 68 3.41 -2.36 6.00
N PRO A 69 4.25 -2.58 4.97
CA PRO A 69 5.26 -3.65 4.99
C PRO A 69 6.33 -3.42 6.07
N TYR A 70 6.86 -4.51 6.62
CA TYR A 70 7.93 -4.44 7.62
C TYR A 70 9.29 -4.21 6.95
N VAL A 71 9.91 -3.05 7.22
CA VAL A 71 11.21 -2.67 6.67
C VAL A 71 12.31 -2.88 7.71
N SER A 72 13.10 -3.96 7.54
CA SER A 72 14.23 -4.31 8.41
C SER A 72 15.34 -3.24 8.43
N LYS A 73 16.26 -3.30 9.40
CA LYS A 73 17.44 -2.41 9.46
C LYS A 73 18.25 -2.44 8.15
N VAL A 74 18.41 -3.62 7.55
CA VAL A 74 19.11 -3.83 6.26
C VAL A 74 18.32 -3.20 5.10
N ASN A 75 17.00 -3.42 5.03
CA ASN A 75 16.17 -2.88 3.95
C ASN A 75 16.06 -1.35 4.03
N ARG A 76 16.14 -0.76 5.24
CA ARG A 76 16.26 0.70 5.42
C ARG A 76 17.57 1.29 4.89
N LEU A 77 18.67 0.52 4.88
CA LEU A 77 19.92 0.94 4.22
C LEU A 77 19.79 0.83 2.69
N LYS A 78 19.17 -0.24 2.17
CA LYS A 78 18.86 -0.35 0.73
C LYS A 78 17.97 0.79 0.23
N ARG A 79 16.93 1.18 1.00
CA ARG A 79 16.11 2.38 0.74
C ARG A 79 16.91 3.68 0.79
N LEU A 80 17.85 3.82 1.73
CA LEU A 80 18.74 5.00 1.76
C LEU A 80 19.63 5.08 0.52
N ASN A 81 20.21 3.97 0.07
CA ASN A 81 21.07 3.96 -1.11
C ASN A 81 20.29 4.27 -2.39
N TYR A 82 19.10 3.68 -2.55
CA TYR A 82 18.17 4.05 -3.62
C TYR A 82 17.83 5.54 -3.63
N VAL A 83 17.43 6.10 -2.47
CA VAL A 83 17.15 7.53 -2.38
C VAL A 83 18.39 8.34 -2.70
N LYS A 84 19.58 8.00 -2.18
CA LYS A 84 20.85 8.70 -2.50
C LYS A 84 21.19 8.69 -4.00
N MET A 85 20.89 7.61 -4.71
CA MET A 85 21.15 7.49 -6.15
C MET A 85 20.24 8.42 -6.96
N TYR A 86 18.94 8.42 -6.67
CA TYR A 86 17.95 9.04 -7.57
C TYR A 86 17.31 10.35 -7.02
N ARG A 87 17.66 10.80 -5.81
CA ARG A 87 17.02 11.98 -5.17
C ARG A 87 17.14 13.29 -5.94
N ASP A 88 18.25 13.47 -6.67
CA ASP A 88 18.59 14.70 -7.39
C ASP A 88 18.50 14.52 -8.92
N GLU A 89 17.93 13.39 -9.38
CA GLU A 89 17.65 13.14 -10.80
C GLU A 89 16.60 14.14 -11.33
N PRO A 90 16.85 14.79 -12.48
CA PRO A 90 15.94 15.78 -13.04
C PRO A 90 14.63 15.13 -13.50
N MET A 91 13.54 15.90 -13.55
CA MET A 91 12.24 15.36 -13.96
C MET A 91 12.22 14.69 -15.34
N ILE A 92 13.14 15.03 -16.25
CA ILE A 92 13.25 14.34 -17.55
C ILE A 92 13.62 12.86 -17.40
N PHE A 93 14.45 12.48 -16.41
CA PHE A 93 14.74 11.08 -16.09
C PHE A 93 13.46 10.35 -15.68
N TRP A 94 12.73 10.90 -14.71
CA TRP A 94 11.46 10.32 -14.22
C TRP A 94 10.39 10.20 -15.30
N LYS A 95 10.40 11.09 -16.30
CA LYS A 95 9.49 11.01 -17.47
C LYS A 95 9.83 9.87 -18.43
N GLN A 96 11.07 9.38 -18.45
CA GLN A 96 11.52 8.21 -19.21
C GLN A 96 11.43 6.89 -18.43
N VAL A 97 10.99 6.90 -17.17
CA VAL A 97 10.79 5.66 -16.40
C VAL A 97 9.48 4.98 -16.82
N LEU A 98 9.59 3.74 -17.31
CA LEU A 98 8.46 2.85 -17.55
C LEU A 98 8.24 1.99 -16.30
N TRP A 99 7.24 2.38 -15.50
CA TRP A 99 6.86 1.71 -14.25
C TRP A 99 6.05 0.46 -14.56
N SER A 100 6.29 -0.65 -13.88
CA SER A 100 5.50 -1.89 -14.03
C SER A 100 5.27 -2.61 -12.72
N ASP A 101 4.18 -3.37 -12.67
CA ASP A 101 3.76 -4.15 -11.50
C ASP A 101 2.68 -5.18 -11.88
N GLU A 102 2.33 -6.06 -10.94
CA GLU A 102 1.22 -7.01 -11.08
C GLU A 102 0.18 -6.82 -9.98
N SER A 103 -1.08 -7.17 -10.25
CA SER A 103 -2.08 -7.37 -9.19
C SER A 103 -3.17 -8.36 -9.59
N LYS A 104 -4.12 -8.56 -8.68
CA LYS A 104 -5.24 -9.51 -8.73
C LYS A 104 -6.55 -8.77 -8.45
N TYR A 105 -7.45 -8.75 -9.43
CA TYR A 105 -8.83 -8.29 -9.26
C TYR A 105 -9.74 -9.47 -8.91
N ASN A 106 -10.40 -9.42 -7.76
CA ASN A 106 -11.51 -10.33 -7.46
C ASN A 106 -12.73 -9.92 -8.29
N LEU A 107 -13.50 -10.89 -8.77
CA LEU A 107 -14.82 -10.64 -9.38
C LEU A 107 -15.88 -10.38 -8.30
N PHE A 108 -15.94 -11.21 -7.26
CA PHE A 108 -16.82 -11.00 -6.11
C PHE A 108 -16.05 -10.64 -4.84
N GLY A 109 -16.43 -9.52 -4.23
CA GLY A 109 -15.92 -9.04 -2.95
C GLY A 109 -14.59 -8.27 -3.03
N SER A 110 -14.54 -7.12 -2.36
CA SER A 110 -13.28 -6.43 -2.08
C SER A 110 -12.53 -7.11 -0.93
N ASP A 111 -11.19 -7.06 -0.93
CA ASP A 111 -10.36 -7.47 0.22
C ASP A 111 -10.56 -6.57 1.48
N GLY A 112 -11.43 -5.55 1.39
CA GLY A 112 -11.88 -4.69 2.49
C GLY A 112 -13.19 -5.15 3.14
N LYS A 113 -13.44 -4.72 4.39
CA LYS A 113 -14.66 -5.10 5.12
C LYS A 113 -15.89 -4.36 4.56
N ILE A 114 -16.83 -5.13 3.98
CA ILE A 114 -18.17 -4.65 3.63
C ILE A 114 -18.95 -4.34 4.92
N MET A 115 -19.68 -3.22 4.91
CA MET A 115 -20.57 -2.80 6.00
C MET A 115 -22.01 -2.87 5.51
N VAL A 116 -22.90 -3.45 6.32
CA VAL A 116 -24.34 -3.56 6.05
C VAL A 116 -25.12 -2.80 7.12
N TRP A 117 -26.27 -2.25 6.74
CA TRP A 117 -27.29 -1.77 7.68
C TRP A 117 -28.24 -2.92 7.97
N ARG A 118 -28.41 -3.27 9.25
CA ARG A 118 -29.27 -4.38 9.70
C ARG A 118 -29.67 -4.17 11.17
N THR A 119 -30.80 -4.72 11.57
CA THR A 119 -31.15 -4.93 12.99
C THR A 119 -30.37 -6.11 13.59
N SER A 120 -30.52 -6.35 14.90
CA SER A 120 -29.86 -7.48 15.58
C SER A 120 -30.43 -8.85 15.20
N THR A 121 -31.71 -8.93 14.79
CA THR A 121 -32.37 -10.17 14.36
C THR A 121 -32.05 -10.54 12.91
N GLU A 122 -31.71 -9.56 12.07
CA GLU A 122 -31.33 -9.76 10.67
C GLU A 122 -29.87 -10.24 10.47
N GLU A 123 -29.18 -10.69 11.52
CA GLU A 123 -27.77 -11.14 11.49
C GLU A 123 -27.49 -12.09 10.32
N PHE A 124 -28.37 -13.08 10.10
CA PHE A 124 -28.23 -14.14 9.12
C PHE A 124 -29.09 -13.93 7.85
N ASN A 125 -29.70 -12.75 7.68
CA ASN A 125 -30.48 -12.43 6.48
C ASN A 125 -29.56 -12.44 5.24
N PRO A 126 -29.93 -13.06 4.11
CA PRO A 126 -29.14 -13.01 2.87
C PRO A 126 -28.81 -11.60 2.35
N LYS A 127 -29.62 -10.59 2.70
CA LYS A 127 -29.34 -9.17 2.39
C LYS A 127 -28.30 -8.52 3.32
N CYS A 128 -28.04 -9.15 4.46
CA CYS A 128 -27.17 -8.65 5.54
C CYS A 128 -25.91 -9.52 5.73
N THR A 129 -25.69 -10.48 4.83
CA THR A 129 -24.53 -11.36 4.77
C THR A 129 -23.87 -11.23 3.39
N VAL A 130 -22.61 -11.65 3.26
CA VAL A 130 -21.89 -11.65 1.98
C VAL A 130 -21.74 -13.12 1.54
N PRO A 131 -22.36 -13.55 0.42
CA PRO A 131 -22.30 -14.95 -0.01
C PRO A 131 -20.87 -15.42 -0.32
N THR A 132 -20.38 -16.40 0.44
CA THR A 132 -19.05 -17.01 0.24
C THR A 132 -19.18 -18.34 -0.52
N GLY A 133 -19.02 -18.30 -1.84
CA GLY A 133 -19.03 -19.50 -2.68
C GLY A 133 -17.77 -20.37 -2.49
N LYS A 134 -17.90 -21.70 -2.60
CA LYS A 134 -16.81 -22.68 -2.46
C LYS A 134 -15.58 -22.42 -3.35
N HIS A 135 -15.73 -21.69 -4.47
CA HIS A 135 -14.70 -21.47 -5.48
C HIS A 135 -14.25 -19.99 -5.58
N GLY A 136 -14.06 -19.33 -4.44
CA GLY A 136 -13.24 -18.11 -4.34
C GLY A 136 -13.69 -16.88 -5.14
N GLY A 137 -14.94 -16.87 -5.63
CA GLY A 137 -15.54 -15.75 -6.36
C GLY A 137 -15.01 -15.47 -7.77
N GLY A 138 -13.98 -16.17 -8.24
CA GLY A 138 -13.25 -15.82 -9.47
C GLY A 138 -12.31 -14.62 -9.27
N ASN A 139 -11.14 -14.66 -9.91
CA ASN A 139 -10.19 -13.53 -9.90
C ASN A 139 -9.34 -13.52 -11.17
N VAL A 140 -9.01 -12.31 -11.63
CA VAL A 140 -8.18 -12.04 -12.81
C VAL A 140 -6.88 -11.41 -12.36
N LYS A 141 -5.74 -11.98 -12.76
CA LYS A 141 -4.42 -11.37 -12.55
C LYS A 141 -4.02 -10.56 -13.77
N VAL A 142 -3.30 -9.48 -13.53
CA VAL A 142 -2.90 -8.50 -14.54
C VAL A 142 -1.46 -8.06 -14.32
N TRP A 143 -0.66 -8.08 -15.38
CA TRP A 143 0.55 -7.25 -15.49
C TRP A 143 0.20 -5.95 -16.21
N ARG A 144 0.87 -4.85 -15.86
CA ARG A 144 0.78 -3.60 -16.61
C ARG A 144 2.07 -2.79 -16.58
N CYS A 145 2.13 -1.77 -17.43
CA CYS A 145 3.10 -0.68 -17.28
C CYS A 145 2.52 0.71 -17.60
N PHE A 146 3.13 1.78 -17.08
CA PHE A 146 2.77 3.18 -17.40
C PHE A 146 4.00 4.10 -17.31
N ALA A 147 3.92 5.28 -17.92
CA ALA A 147 4.95 6.32 -17.84
C ALA A 147 4.31 7.72 -17.85
N TRP A 148 5.12 8.77 -17.96
CA TRP A 148 4.62 10.16 -18.02
C TRP A 148 3.62 10.42 -19.16
N ASN A 149 3.74 9.71 -20.27
CA ASN A 149 2.89 9.88 -21.45
C ASN A 149 1.59 9.05 -21.40
N GLY A 150 1.22 8.50 -20.24
CA GLY A 150 -0.01 7.74 -20.04
C GLY A 150 0.20 6.26 -19.76
N VAL A 151 -0.83 5.48 -20.07
CA VAL A 151 -0.92 4.04 -19.80
C VAL A 151 -0.34 3.19 -20.91
N GLY A 152 0.51 2.21 -20.56
CA GLY A 152 1.05 1.21 -21.48
C GLY A 152 0.06 0.08 -21.77
N ASN A 153 0.56 -1.12 -22.01
CA ASN A 153 -0.27 -2.32 -22.12
C ASN A 153 -0.73 -2.81 -20.73
N LEU A 154 -1.90 -3.45 -20.71
CA LEU A 154 -2.43 -4.24 -19.59
C LEU A 154 -2.68 -5.64 -20.14
N ILE A 155 -2.07 -6.64 -19.52
CA ILE A 155 -2.02 -8.02 -19.99
C ILE A 155 -2.58 -8.92 -18.90
N PHE A 156 -3.54 -9.76 -19.26
CA PHE A 156 -4.10 -10.76 -18.35
C PHE A 156 -3.14 -11.93 -18.20
N VAL A 157 -3.04 -12.47 -16.98
CA VAL A 157 -2.12 -13.55 -16.64
C VAL A 157 -2.91 -14.69 -16.02
N ASP A 158 -3.07 -15.76 -16.79
CA ASP A 158 -3.83 -16.93 -16.36
C ASP A 158 -2.96 -17.85 -15.48
N GLY A 159 -3.54 -18.43 -14.42
CA GLY A 159 -2.79 -19.28 -13.49
C GLY A 159 -1.84 -18.52 -12.54
N ASN A 160 -0.61 -19.04 -12.34
CA ASN A 160 0.41 -18.45 -11.47
C ASN A 160 1.65 -18.08 -12.30
N MET A 161 2.04 -16.81 -12.30
CA MET A 161 3.08 -16.31 -13.20
C MET A 161 4.48 -16.84 -12.84
N THR A 162 5.10 -17.56 -13.77
CA THR A 162 6.50 -18.02 -13.68
C THR A 162 7.47 -16.94 -14.15
N GLY A 163 8.78 -17.21 -14.03
CA GLY A 163 9.81 -16.33 -14.64
C GLY A 163 9.73 -16.33 -16.17
N GLU A 164 9.38 -17.47 -16.76
CA GLU A 164 9.27 -17.70 -18.19
C GLU A 164 8.08 -16.93 -18.78
N MET A 165 6.90 -17.03 -18.15
CA MET A 165 5.72 -16.24 -18.53
C MET A 165 5.98 -14.74 -18.41
N TYR A 166 6.65 -14.30 -17.34
CA TYR A 166 7.01 -12.90 -17.18
C TYR A 166 8.02 -12.44 -18.25
N LYS A 167 8.97 -13.32 -18.63
CA LYS A 167 9.89 -13.09 -19.75
C LYS A 167 9.16 -12.97 -21.09
N GLU A 168 8.14 -13.79 -21.36
CA GLU A 168 7.28 -13.65 -22.55
C GLU A 168 6.53 -12.31 -22.55
N ILE A 169 5.81 -12.00 -21.45
CA ILE A 169 5.05 -10.74 -21.31
C ILE A 169 5.96 -9.53 -21.55
N LEU A 170 7.19 -9.51 -21.01
CA LEU A 170 8.15 -8.44 -21.24
C LEU A 170 8.65 -8.36 -22.69
N VAL A 171 9.04 -9.48 -23.30
CA VAL A 171 9.51 -9.51 -24.71
C VAL A 171 8.45 -8.94 -25.65
N GLU A 172 7.18 -9.31 -25.45
CA GLU A 172 6.06 -8.87 -26.28
C GLU A 172 5.64 -7.42 -25.99
N ASN A 173 5.55 -7.02 -24.71
CA ASN A 173 4.81 -5.82 -24.32
C ASN A 173 5.66 -4.66 -23.83
N LEU A 174 6.92 -4.87 -23.44
CA LEU A 174 7.77 -3.81 -22.92
C LEU A 174 8.05 -2.75 -23.98
N PHE A 175 8.59 -3.15 -25.13
CA PHE A 175 8.91 -2.23 -26.22
C PHE A 175 7.66 -1.71 -26.95
N GLN A 176 6.59 -2.49 -27.04
CA GLN A 176 5.31 -2.01 -27.59
C GLN A 176 4.72 -0.89 -26.72
N SER A 177 4.76 -1.06 -25.39
CA SER A 177 4.34 -0.01 -24.46
C SER A 177 5.28 1.19 -24.49
N SER A 178 6.60 0.98 -24.57
CA SER A 178 7.60 2.05 -24.75
C SER A 178 7.33 2.88 -26.00
N LYS A 179 7.05 2.23 -27.15
CA LYS A 179 6.73 2.88 -28.42
C LYS A 179 5.39 3.63 -28.35
N LYS A 180 4.34 3.01 -27.81
CA LYS A 180 3.03 3.63 -27.56
C LYS A 180 3.15 4.91 -26.71
N LEU A 181 4.00 4.86 -25.69
CA LEU A 181 4.26 5.96 -24.75
C LEU A 181 5.37 6.92 -25.21
N GLN A 182 5.88 6.78 -26.43
CA GLN A 182 6.90 7.66 -27.01
C GLN A 182 8.14 7.84 -26.12
N LEU A 183 8.56 6.76 -25.42
CA LEU A 183 9.75 6.77 -24.58
C LEU A 183 11.00 6.60 -25.47
N GLY A 184 12.06 7.33 -25.13
CA GLY A 184 13.29 7.37 -25.92
C GLY A 184 14.21 6.18 -25.69
N LYS A 185 15.38 6.19 -26.35
CA LYS A 185 16.47 5.21 -26.13
C LYS A 185 16.98 5.19 -24.67
N GLU A 186 16.73 6.27 -23.93
CA GLU A 186 17.03 6.43 -22.51
C GLU A 186 15.91 5.94 -21.57
N MET A 187 14.93 5.19 -22.08
CA MET A 187 13.91 4.55 -21.25
C MET A 187 14.55 3.70 -20.14
N VAL A 188 14.14 3.92 -18.90
CA VAL A 188 14.52 3.07 -17.76
C VAL A 188 13.31 2.25 -17.32
N PHE A 189 13.44 0.93 -17.37
CA PHE A 189 12.40 0.02 -16.91
C PHE A 189 12.43 -0.13 -15.38
N GLN A 190 11.28 -0.01 -14.72
CA GLN A 190 11.12 -0.32 -13.30
C GLN A 190 10.22 -1.54 -13.12
N HIS A 191 10.68 -2.46 -12.26
CA HIS A 191 9.90 -3.54 -11.70
C HIS A 191 10.33 -3.84 -10.26
N ASN A 192 9.51 -4.58 -9.51
CA ASN A 192 9.80 -4.93 -8.11
C ASN A 192 10.76 -6.14 -8.00
N ASN A 193 11.37 -6.35 -6.83
CA ASN A 193 12.37 -7.42 -6.59
C ASN A 193 11.76 -8.81 -6.26
N ASP A 194 10.67 -9.20 -6.92
CA ASP A 194 10.13 -10.55 -6.79
C ASP A 194 11.16 -11.62 -7.26
N PRO A 195 11.23 -12.80 -6.61
CA PRO A 195 12.01 -13.94 -7.11
C PRO A 195 11.84 -14.22 -8.61
N LYS A 196 10.63 -14.08 -9.18
CA LYS A 196 10.36 -14.30 -10.61
C LYS A 196 11.04 -13.24 -11.49
N HIS A 197 11.03 -11.97 -11.07
CA HIS A 197 11.67 -10.85 -11.77
C HIS A 197 13.20 -10.90 -11.67
N THR A 198 13.69 -11.40 -10.54
CA THR A 198 15.13 -11.51 -10.25
C THR A 198 15.73 -12.85 -10.70
N SER A 199 14.94 -13.70 -11.37
CA SER A 199 15.36 -14.98 -11.96
C SER A 199 16.41 -14.79 -13.06
N ARG A 200 17.17 -15.87 -13.35
CA ARG A 200 18.21 -15.86 -14.39
C ARG A 200 17.63 -15.65 -15.79
N VAL A 201 16.48 -16.26 -16.09
CA VAL A 201 15.83 -16.17 -17.42
C VAL A 201 15.35 -14.75 -17.71
N VAL A 202 14.71 -14.09 -16.74
CA VAL A 202 14.24 -12.70 -16.89
C VAL A 202 15.42 -11.72 -17.00
N LYS A 203 16.43 -11.85 -16.13
CA LYS A 203 17.66 -11.04 -16.21
C LYS A 203 18.33 -11.17 -17.56
N ASN A 204 18.71 -12.40 -17.96
CA ASN A 204 19.35 -12.67 -19.24
C ASN A 204 18.55 -12.10 -20.44
N SER A 205 17.21 -12.15 -20.39
CA SER A 205 16.36 -11.62 -21.46
C SER A 205 16.39 -10.10 -21.53
N LEU A 206 16.30 -9.40 -20.39
CA LEU A 206 16.42 -7.95 -20.30
C LEU A 206 17.84 -7.47 -20.65
N ASP A 207 18.87 -8.21 -20.25
CA ASP A 207 20.28 -7.93 -20.55
C ASP A 207 20.56 -8.05 -22.06
N LYS A 208 20.07 -9.12 -22.71
CA LYS A 208 20.14 -9.30 -24.18
C LYS A 208 19.39 -8.21 -24.97
N GLN A 209 18.36 -7.63 -24.38
CA GLN A 209 17.58 -6.53 -24.95
C GLN A 209 18.14 -5.14 -24.58
N TYR A 210 19.29 -5.07 -23.90
CA TYR A 210 19.94 -3.83 -23.45
C TYR A 210 19.03 -2.91 -22.60
N VAL A 211 18.06 -3.48 -21.90
CA VAL A 211 17.08 -2.71 -21.12
C VAL A 211 17.74 -2.12 -19.88
N LYS A 212 17.85 -0.79 -19.83
CA LYS A 212 18.24 -0.04 -18.63
C LYS A 212 17.20 -0.29 -17.54
N ARG A 213 17.62 -0.70 -16.34
CA ARG A 213 16.73 -1.02 -15.21
C ARG A 213 16.95 -0.08 -14.03
N LEU A 214 15.86 0.37 -13.41
CA LEU A 214 15.91 1.12 -12.15
C LEU A 214 16.28 0.19 -11.00
N ILE A 215 17.29 0.55 -10.19
CA ILE A 215 17.68 -0.26 -9.02
C ILE A 215 16.58 -0.17 -7.96
N TRP A 216 15.78 -1.22 -7.76
CA TRP A 216 14.67 -1.15 -6.81
C TRP A 216 15.08 -1.54 -5.37
N PRO A 217 14.63 -0.83 -4.32
CA PRO A 217 14.83 -1.24 -2.93
C PRO A 217 13.71 -2.20 -2.47
N PRO A 218 14.03 -3.33 -1.80
CA PRO A 218 13.02 -4.26 -1.27
C PRO A 218 11.99 -3.60 -0.34
N PHE A 219 10.76 -4.13 -0.32
CA PHE A 219 9.66 -3.70 0.55
C PHE A 219 9.35 -2.19 0.47
N SER A 220 9.30 -1.64 -0.75
CA SER A 220 9.14 -0.20 -1.01
C SER A 220 7.97 0.18 -1.94
N PRO A 221 6.75 -0.36 -1.73
CA PRO A 221 5.58 0.00 -2.55
C PRO A 221 5.28 1.50 -2.49
N ASP A 222 5.51 2.14 -1.34
CA ASP A 222 5.29 3.57 -1.13
C ASP A 222 6.10 4.49 -2.08
N MET A 223 7.23 4.01 -2.59
CA MET A 223 8.01 4.72 -3.60
C MET A 223 7.62 4.38 -5.04
N ASN A 224 6.79 3.36 -5.27
CA ASN A 224 6.23 3.03 -6.58
C ASN A 224 4.96 3.88 -6.84
N PRO A 225 4.92 4.77 -7.85
CA PRO A 225 3.72 5.51 -8.19
C PRO A 225 2.59 4.61 -8.72
N MET A 226 2.89 3.39 -9.19
CA MET A 226 1.90 2.42 -9.67
C MET A 226 0.85 2.04 -8.61
N GLU A 227 1.20 2.03 -7.32
CA GLU A 227 0.28 1.72 -6.23
C GLU A 227 -0.93 2.68 -6.21
N HIS A 228 -0.69 3.97 -6.51
CA HIS A 228 -1.75 4.97 -6.55
C HIS A 228 -2.54 4.93 -7.87
N LEU A 229 -1.96 4.33 -8.92
CA LEU A 229 -2.67 4.02 -10.16
C LEU A 229 -3.60 2.81 -9.97
N TRP A 230 -3.24 1.85 -9.10
CA TRP A 230 -4.14 0.81 -8.63
C TRP A 230 -5.34 1.39 -7.86
N ASP A 231 -5.12 2.35 -6.94
CA ASP A 231 -6.21 3.06 -6.23
C ASP A 231 -7.16 3.82 -7.18
N GLU A 232 -6.67 4.36 -8.31
CA GLU A 232 -7.49 5.00 -9.35
C GLU A 232 -8.31 3.98 -10.14
N LEU A 233 -7.67 2.91 -10.65
CA LEU A 233 -8.39 1.89 -11.41
C LEU A 233 -9.40 1.15 -10.53
N GLU A 234 -9.08 0.84 -9.27
CA GLU A 234 -10.07 0.29 -8.33
C GLU A 234 -11.27 1.23 -8.11
N ARG A 235 -11.04 2.55 -8.00
CA ARG A 235 -12.14 3.53 -7.86
C ARG A 235 -12.99 3.67 -9.12
N ARG A 236 -12.49 3.28 -10.29
CA ARG A 236 -13.25 3.16 -11.55
C ARG A 236 -14.04 1.86 -11.62
N MET A 237 -13.38 0.72 -11.40
CA MET A 237 -14.03 -0.60 -11.35
C MET A 237 -15.17 -0.68 -10.33
N LYS A 238 -15.10 0.06 -9.21
CA LYS A 238 -16.18 0.16 -8.21
C LYS A 238 -17.42 0.95 -8.68
N LYS A 239 -17.33 1.73 -9.77
CA LYS A 239 -18.48 2.38 -10.43
C LYS A 239 -19.10 1.50 -11.51
N THR A 240 -18.30 0.64 -12.13
CA THR A 240 -18.68 -0.23 -13.24
C THR A 240 -18.51 -1.71 -12.83
N PRO A 241 -19.36 -2.24 -11.92
CA PRO A 241 -19.19 -3.57 -11.37
C PRO A 241 -19.53 -4.67 -12.39
N ALA A 242 -18.53 -5.51 -12.70
CA ALA A 242 -18.69 -6.69 -13.55
C ALA A 242 -19.40 -7.85 -12.82
N LYS A 243 -20.18 -8.64 -13.55
CA LYS A 243 -20.96 -9.79 -13.04
C LYS A 243 -20.29 -11.13 -13.32
N ASN A 244 -19.40 -11.20 -14.31
CA ASN A 244 -18.65 -12.39 -14.70
C ASN A 244 -17.21 -12.00 -15.11
N GLU A 245 -16.36 -13.00 -15.31
CA GLU A 245 -14.94 -12.78 -15.58
C GLU A 245 -14.67 -12.10 -16.93
N LYS A 246 -15.52 -12.35 -17.95
CA LYS A 246 -15.41 -11.69 -19.25
C LYS A 246 -15.68 -10.19 -19.11
N GLU A 247 -16.81 -9.82 -18.50
CA GLU A 247 -17.13 -8.42 -18.18
C GLU A 247 -16.03 -7.76 -17.35
N LEU A 248 -15.40 -8.49 -16.42
CA LEU A 248 -14.29 -7.98 -15.60
C LEU A 248 -13.05 -7.68 -16.47
N ARG A 249 -12.67 -8.59 -17.38
CA ARG A 249 -11.55 -8.38 -18.32
C ARG A 249 -11.85 -7.21 -19.28
N GLU A 250 -13.05 -7.15 -19.84
CA GLU A 250 -13.47 -6.08 -20.76
C GLU A 250 -13.50 -4.70 -20.07
N THR A 251 -14.09 -4.62 -18.87
CA THR A 251 -14.17 -3.38 -18.09
C THR A 251 -12.78 -2.94 -17.61
N LEU A 252 -11.92 -3.85 -17.16
CA LEU A 252 -10.53 -3.53 -16.80
C LEU A 252 -9.75 -2.93 -17.98
N GLN A 253 -9.90 -3.47 -19.19
CA GLN A 253 -9.26 -2.88 -20.37
C GLN A 253 -9.85 -1.51 -20.75
N ALA A 254 -11.16 -1.33 -20.65
CA ALA A 254 -11.82 -0.06 -20.94
C ALA A 254 -11.41 1.04 -19.95
N GLU A 255 -11.56 0.79 -18.65
CA GLU A 255 -11.20 1.76 -17.61
C GLU A 255 -9.71 2.06 -17.57
N TRP A 256 -8.84 1.08 -17.88
CA TRP A 256 -7.40 1.30 -18.05
C TRP A 256 -7.10 2.26 -19.20
N LYS A 257 -7.70 2.05 -20.38
CA LYS A 257 -7.56 2.95 -21.55
C LYS A 257 -8.12 4.35 -21.27
N ASN A 258 -9.13 4.46 -20.41
CA ASN A 258 -9.77 5.73 -20.02
C ASN A 258 -9.02 6.50 -18.91
N ILE A 259 -7.84 6.07 -18.47
CA ILE A 259 -7.00 6.85 -17.56
C ILE A 259 -6.32 7.98 -18.33
N GLY A 260 -6.67 9.22 -17.99
CA GLY A 260 -6.09 10.43 -18.57
C GLY A 260 -4.60 10.56 -18.28
N GLN A 261 -3.86 11.17 -19.22
CA GLN A 261 -2.43 11.44 -19.08
C GLN A 261 -2.15 12.30 -17.83
N ASP A 262 -3.06 13.22 -17.47
CA ASP A 262 -2.95 14.09 -16.30
C ASP A 262 -2.79 13.31 -14.98
N VAL A 263 -3.44 12.14 -14.86
CA VAL A 263 -3.28 11.24 -13.71
C VAL A 263 -1.84 10.72 -13.68
N THR A 264 -1.35 10.22 -14.81
CA THR A 264 0.02 9.68 -14.92
C THR A 264 1.09 10.75 -14.74
N ASN A 265 0.83 12.01 -15.15
CA ASN A 265 1.70 13.15 -14.90
C ASN A 265 1.88 13.36 -13.39
N LYS A 266 0.76 13.59 -12.67
CA LYS A 266 0.73 13.84 -11.22
C LYS A 266 1.39 12.71 -10.43
N LEU A 267 1.24 11.46 -10.89
CA LEU A 267 1.86 10.30 -10.28
C LEU A 267 3.39 10.29 -10.43
N VAL A 268 3.92 10.60 -11.61
CA VAL A 268 5.37 10.66 -11.86
C VAL A 268 6.00 11.92 -11.21
N GLU A 269 5.31 13.07 -11.23
CA GLU A 269 5.66 14.27 -10.44
C GLU A 269 5.75 14.01 -8.93
N SER A 270 4.97 13.05 -8.41
CA SER A 270 5.04 12.70 -6.99
C SER A 270 6.34 11.98 -6.59
N VAL A 271 7.12 11.44 -7.54
CA VAL A 271 8.25 10.54 -7.25
C VAL A 271 9.38 11.22 -6.47
N PRO A 272 9.91 12.40 -6.84
CA PRO A 272 10.90 13.10 -5.99
C PRO A 272 10.40 13.33 -4.55
N ASN A 273 9.11 13.66 -4.37
CA ASN A 273 8.55 13.81 -3.03
C ASN A 273 8.40 12.47 -2.27
N ARG A 274 8.21 11.33 -2.95
CA ARG A 274 8.28 9.99 -2.32
C ARG A 274 9.69 9.70 -1.80
N LEU A 275 10.75 10.09 -2.54
CA LEU A 275 12.14 9.95 -2.11
C LEU A 275 12.47 10.86 -0.92
N TYR A 276 11.99 12.11 -0.94
CA TYR A 276 12.09 13.04 0.18
C TYR A 276 11.37 12.51 1.43
N GLU A 277 10.12 12.05 1.30
CA GLU A 277 9.36 11.43 2.38
C GLU A 277 10.08 10.21 2.96
N CYS A 278 10.70 9.37 2.13
CA CYS A 278 11.49 8.22 2.60
C CYS A 278 12.68 8.66 3.48
N THR A 279 13.33 9.77 3.15
CA THR A 279 14.36 10.39 4.00
C THR A 279 13.75 10.93 5.30
N ARG A 280 12.71 11.76 5.21
CA ARG A 280 12.02 12.40 6.33
C ARG A 280 11.51 11.38 7.36
N MET A 281 10.93 10.29 6.88
CA MET A 281 10.42 9.16 7.69
C MET A 281 11.52 8.19 8.16
N LYS A 282 12.79 8.60 8.13
CA LYS A 282 13.95 7.79 8.59
C LYS A 282 13.99 6.39 7.96
N ARG A 283 13.65 6.33 6.66
CA ARG A 283 13.59 5.16 5.76
C ARG A 283 12.53 4.11 6.10
N TYR A 284 11.63 4.38 7.06
CA TYR A 284 10.42 3.58 7.28
C TYR A 284 9.41 3.78 6.12
N PRO A 285 8.31 3.00 6.04
CA PRO A 285 7.20 3.29 5.13
C PRO A 285 6.65 4.70 5.34
N THR A 286 6.30 5.37 4.25
CA THR A 286 5.86 6.76 4.23
C THR A 286 4.32 6.88 4.28
N ARG A 287 3.79 8.08 3.97
CA ARG A 287 2.35 8.31 3.79
C ARG A 287 1.80 7.66 2.52
N TYR A 288 2.65 7.56 1.51
CA TYR A 288 2.42 6.81 0.27
C TYR A 288 2.44 5.30 0.55
#